data_AF-A0A0U1HQP3-F1
#
_entry.id   AF-A0A0U1HQP3-F1
#
_cell.length_a   1.000
_cell.length_b   1.000
_cell.length_c   1.000
_cell.angle_alpha   90.00
_cell.angle_beta   90.00
_cell.angle_gamma   90.00
#
_symmetry.space_group_name_H-M   'P 1'
#
loop_
_entity.id
_entity.type
_entity.pdbx_description
1 polymer ?
#
loop_
_entity_poly.entity_id
_entity_poly.type
_entity_poly.pdbx_seq_one_letter_code
_entity_poly.pdbx_strand_id
1 'polypeptide(L)'
;MGFWLIHFQGVLLKNISEVKIYAAVSKMTNRKHRDNWESKAGSLRRRGELVEPFVEVPVSISTKAKHLALMKAIMRAAERDWKWIERGPVIKVPQERGRRVRWLEPHEAIRLINECSEPLKSIVVFALATGLRRSNIVDLQWQDVDLQRKVSWILPFLP
;
A
#
# COMPACT_ATOMS: atom_id res chain seq x y z
N MET A 1 10.78 -4.40 5.37
CA MET A 1 12.13 -4.40 5.98
C MET A 1 12.87 -3.06 5.89
N GLY A 2 12.74 -2.26 4.83
CA GLY A 2 13.49 -0.99 4.69
C GLY A 2 13.35 -0.01 5.87
N PHE A 3 12.14 0.18 6.42
CA PHE A 3 11.93 1.04 7.60
C PHE A 3 12.79 0.64 8.81
N TRP A 4 12.87 -0.66 9.12
CA TRP A 4 13.67 -1.15 10.23
C TRP A 4 15.16 -0.82 10.03
N LEU A 5 15.67 -1.11 8.84
CA LEU A 5 17.07 -0.88 8.50
C LEU A 5 17.43 0.61 8.62
N ILE A 6 16.57 1.50 8.11
CA ILE A 6 16.82 2.94 8.14
C ILE A 6 16.93 3.50 9.58
N HIS A 7 16.15 2.96 10.52
CA HIS A 7 16.03 3.56 11.86
C HIS A 7 16.71 2.78 12.98
N PHE A 8 16.92 1.47 12.81
CA PHE A 8 17.35 0.57 13.88
C PHE A 8 18.47 -0.38 13.47
N GLN A 9 19.04 -0.25 12.27
CA GLN A 9 20.22 -1.04 11.88
C GLN A 9 21.38 -0.75 12.84
N GLY A 10 22.03 -1.83 13.32
CA GLY A 10 23.14 -1.74 14.27
C GLY A 10 22.74 -1.38 15.70
N VAL A 11 21.47 -1.09 15.97
CA VAL A 11 20.99 -0.82 17.33
C VAL A 11 20.67 -2.14 18.02
N LEU A 12 21.27 -2.37 19.19
CA LEU A 12 20.91 -3.51 20.03
C LEU A 12 19.42 -3.43 20.39
N LEU A 13 18.71 -4.56 20.30
CA LEU A 13 17.27 -4.62 20.57
C LEU A 13 16.90 -4.07 21.95
N LYS A 14 17.74 -4.32 22.97
CA LYS A 14 17.57 -3.77 24.33
C LYS A 14 17.55 -2.24 24.40
N ASN A 15 18.14 -1.56 23.41
CA ASN A 15 18.26 -0.09 23.37
C ASN A 15 17.15 0.57 22.53
N ILE A 16 16.23 -0.22 21.98
CA ILE A 16 15.07 0.27 21.21
C ILE A 16 13.95 0.58 22.20
N SER A 17 13.86 1.84 22.60
CA SER A 17 12.82 2.34 23.50
C SER A 17 11.57 2.79 22.77
N GLU A 18 10.44 2.87 23.48
CA GLU A 18 9.17 3.40 22.97
C GLU A 18 9.33 4.78 22.32
N VAL A 19 10.08 5.68 22.99
CA VAL A 19 10.33 7.05 22.51
C VAL A 19 10.99 7.05 21.14
N LYS A 20 12.00 6.18 20.93
CA LYS A 20 12.69 6.06 19.63
C LYS A 20 11.74 5.53 18.55
N ILE A 21 10.89 4.56 18.89
CA ILE A 21 9.91 3.99 17.95
C ILE A 21 8.91 5.05 17.51
N TYR A 22 8.30 5.78 18.44
CA TYR A 22 7.33 6.82 18.10
C TYR A 22 7.98 7.97 17.34
N ALA A 23 9.20 8.37 17.69
CA ALA A 23 9.95 9.40 16.96
C ALA A 23 10.31 8.99 15.52
N ALA A 24 10.65 7.71 15.29
CA ALA A 24 10.89 7.20 13.95
C ALA A 24 9.61 7.19 13.11
N VAL A 25 8.49 6.71 13.67
CA VAL A 25 7.21 6.64 12.96
C VAL A 25 6.60 8.03 12.71
N SER A 26 6.82 8.99 13.60
CA SER A 26 6.25 10.35 13.45
C SER A 26 6.88 11.11 12.28
N LYS A 27 8.18 10.92 12.02
CA LYS A 27 8.95 11.55 10.95
C LYS A 27 8.76 10.91 9.57
N MET A 28 7.95 9.86 9.45
CA MET A 28 7.73 9.17 8.18
C MET A 28 6.98 10.06 7.17
N THR A 29 7.57 10.20 5.99
CA THR A 29 6.99 10.91 4.84
C THR A 29 6.52 9.95 3.77
N ASN A 30 5.51 10.36 3.00
CA ASN A 30 4.89 9.53 1.98
C ASN A 30 5.75 9.47 0.71
N ARG A 31 6.59 8.43 0.58
CA ARG A 31 7.41 8.21 -0.63
C ARG A 31 6.59 8.21 -1.91
N LYS A 32 5.43 7.55 -1.92
CA LYS A 32 4.57 7.47 -3.11
C LYS A 32 4.02 8.83 -3.54
N HIS A 33 3.90 9.78 -2.61
CA HIS A 33 3.53 11.15 -2.96
C HIS A 33 4.62 11.82 -3.81
N ARG A 34 5.89 11.61 -3.47
CA ARG A 34 7.04 12.08 -4.26
C ARG A 34 7.06 11.43 -5.64
N ASP A 35 6.97 10.10 -5.72
CA ASP A 35 6.99 9.38 -7.01
C ASP A 35 5.87 9.86 -7.95
N ASN A 36 4.67 10.08 -7.40
CA ASN A 36 3.52 10.62 -8.14
C ASN A 36 3.76 12.07 -8.59
N TRP A 37 4.34 12.91 -7.73
CA TRP A 37 4.68 14.29 -8.08
C TRP A 37 5.74 14.34 -9.18
N GLU A 38 6.79 13.52 -9.11
CA GLU A 38 7.84 13.44 -10.12
C GLU A 38 7.27 13.02 -11.48
N SER A 39 6.38 12.02 -11.50
CA SER A 39 5.68 11.58 -12.71
C SER A 39 4.82 12.70 -13.31
N LYS A 40 4.05 13.41 -12.46
CA LYS A 40 3.23 14.56 -12.88
C LYS A 40 4.09 15.71 -13.40
N ALA A 41 5.15 16.05 -12.69
CA ALA A 41 6.11 17.09 -13.05
C ALA A 41 6.77 16.81 -14.40
N GLY A 42 7.20 15.56 -14.65
CA GLY A 42 7.72 15.15 -15.96
C GLY A 42 6.71 15.32 -17.09
N SER A 43 5.43 15.02 -16.82
CA SER A 43 4.36 15.22 -17.81
C SER A 43 4.02 16.69 -18.07
N LEU A 44 4.12 17.56 -17.06
CA LEU A 44 3.88 19.00 -17.19
C LEU A 44 5.04 19.69 -17.92
N ARG A 45 6.29 19.33 -17.59
CA ARG A 45 7.49 19.84 -18.30
C ARG A 45 7.45 19.53 -19.78
N ARG A 46 7.01 18.32 -20.17
CA ARG A 46 6.83 17.96 -21.59
C ARG A 46 5.79 18.80 -22.33
N ARG A 47 4.84 19.41 -21.61
CA ARG A 47 3.80 20.27 -22.16
C ARG A 47 4.14 21.76 -22.04
N GLY A 48 5.31 22.12 -21.51
CA GLY A 48 5.70 23.50 -21.25
C GLY A 48 4.89 24.17 -20.12
N GLU A 49 4.18 23.38 -19.31
CA GLU A 49 3.35 23.89 -18.22
C GLU A 49 4.19 24.08 -16.93
N LEU A 50 3.76 25.01 -16.08
CA LEU A 50 4.41 25.28 -14.79
C LEU A 50 4.30 24.07 -13.85
N VAL A 51 5.40 23.75 -13.17
CA VAL A 51 5.45 22.69 -12.16
C VAL A 51 5.57 23.32 -10.78
N GLU A 52 4.55 23.11 -9.95
CA GLU A 52 4.59 23.52 -8.54
C GLU A 52 5.69 22.78 -7.77
N PRO A 53 6.39 23.44 -6.84
CA PRO A 53 7.39 22.82 -5.99
C PRO A 53 6.83 21.64 -5.19
N PHE A 54 7.66 20.62 -4.97
CA PHE A 54 7.29 19.48 -4.15
C PHE A 54 7.19 19.86 -2.66
N VAL A 55 6.11 19.43 -2.02
CA VAL A 55 5.91 19.56 -0.57
C VAL A 55 5.85 18.18 0.07
N GLU A 56 6.61 17.99 1.15
CA GLU A 56 6.59 16.72 1.87
C GLU A 56 5.29 16.55 2.65
N VAL A 57 4.66 15.39 2.45
CA VAL A 57 3.42 15.02 3.13
C VAL A 57 3.69 13.88 4.11
N PRO A 58 3.27 14.00 5.38
CA PRO A 58 3.40 12.92 6.33
C PRO A 58 2.57 11.70 5.90
N VAL A 59 3.01 10.50 6.28
CA VAL A 59 2.21 9.30 6.02
C VAL A 59 0.89 9.30 6.80
N SER A 60 -0.11 8.61 6.26
CA SER A 60 -1.42 8.45 6.91
C SER A 60 -1.32 7.74 8.25
N ILE A 61 -2.32 7.94 9.12
CA ILE A 61 -2.44 7.26 10.41
C ILE A 61 -2.43 5.74 10.24
N SER A 62 -3.11 5.21 9.21
CA SER A 62 -3.09 3.78 8.85
C SER A 62 -1.67 3.26 8.63
N THR A 63 -0.87 4.00 7.86
CA THR A 63 0.51 3.61 7.58
C THR A 63 1.34 3.63 8.86
N LYS A 64 1.18 4.65 9.72
CA LYS A 64 1.85 4.69 11.04
C LYS A 64 1.44 3.50 11.90
N ALA A 65 0.15 3.17 11.96
CA ALA A 65 -0.38 2.04 12.72
C ALA A 65 0.19 0.70 12.24
N LYS A 66 0.31 0.48 10.93
CA LYS A 66 0.94 -0.73 10.37
C LYS A 66 2.41 -0.87 10.78
N HIS A 67 3.18 0.23 10.75
CA HIS A 67 4.57 0.22 11.20
C HIS A 67 4.68 -0.03 12.71
N LEU A 68 3.83 0.59 13.53
CA LEU A 68 3.78 0.33 14.97
C LEU A 68 3.38 -1.12 15.27
N ALA A 69 2.45 -1.71 14.51
CA ALA A 69 2.06 -3.10 14.64
C ALA A 69 3.23 -4.05 14.32
N LEU A 70 3.98 -3.76 13.26
CA LEU A 70 5.20 -4.51 12.93
C LEU A 70 6.24 -4.42 14.06
N MET A 71 6.55 -3.22 14.54
CA MET A 71 7.48 -3.02 15.66
C MET A 71 7.02 -3.77 16.91
N LYS A 72 5.72 -3.71 17.22
CA LYS A 72 5.13 -4.46 18.33
C LYS A 72 5.29 -5.96 18.18
N ALA A 73 5.09 -6.50 16.98
CA ALA A 73 5.27 -7.93 16.73
C ALA A 73 6.73 -8.34 16.92
N ILE A 74 7.67 -7.59 16.34
CA ILE A 74 9.12 -7.88 16.46
C ILE A 74 9.56 -7.84 17.93
N MET A 75 9.22 -6.77 18.66
CA MET A 75 9.65 -6.65 20.06
C MET A 75 9.02 -7.70 20.96
N ARG A 76 7.78 -8.13 20.67
CA ARG A 76 7.14 -9.23 21.39
C ARG A 76 7.75 -10.59 21.10
N ALA A 77 8.11 -10.86 19.84
CA ALA A 77 8.82 -12.09 19.49
C ALA A 77 10.19 -12.14 20.17
N ALA A 78 10.93 -11.02 20.17
CA ALA A 78 12.22 -10.90 20.85
C ALA A 78 12.13 -11.12 22.36
N GLU A 79 11.06 -10.65 23.00
CA GLU A 79 10.80 -10.84 24.44
C GLU A 79 10.34 -12.26 24.77
N ARG A 80 9.32 -12.77 24.07
CA ARG A 80 8.58 -13.98 24.49
C ARG A 80 9.09 -15.26 23.87
N ASP A 81 9.38 -15.20 22.58
CA ASP A 81 9.68 -16.39 21.79
C ASP A 81 11.19 -16.65 21.79
N TRP A 82 11.97 -15.58 21.57
CA TRP A 82 13.43 -15.69 21.45
C TRP A 82 14.18 -15.43 22.75
N LYS A 83 13.53 -14.80 23.74
CA LYS A 83 14.14 -14.41 25.02
C LYS A 83 15.42 -13.58 24.85
N TRP A 84 15.51 -12.80 23.77
CA TRP A 84 16.66 -11.94 23.47
C TRP A 84 16.69 -10.67 24.33
N ILE A 85 15.54 -10.30 24.88
CA ILE A 85 15.37 -9.18 25.82
C ILE A 85 14.49 -9.62 26.98
N GLU A 86 14.75 -9.09 28.17
CA GLU A 86 13.95 -9.41 29.37
C GLU A 86 12.57 -8.74 29.34
N ARG A 87 12.50 -7.51 28.81
CA ARG A 87 11.25 -6.74 28.72
C ARG A 87 11.24 -5.90 27.45
N GLY A 88 10.17 -6.05 26.67
CA GLY A 88 9.93 -5.26 25.47
C GLY A 88 9.22 -3.93 25.74
N PRO A 89 9.37 -2.92 24.87
CA PRO A 89 8.61 -1.68 24.91
C PRO A 89 7.10 -1.92 24.69
N VAL A 90 6.26 -1.16 25.40
CA VAL A 90 4.80 -1.23 25.29
C VAL A 90 4.32 -0.31 24.16
N ILE A 91 4.09 -0.90 23.00
CA ILE A 91 3.65 -0.16 21.81
C ILE A 91 2.12 -0.18 21.69
N LYS A 92 1.53 1.01 21.71
CA LYS A 92 0.10 1.24 21.44
C LYS A 92 -0.09 1.50 19.95
N VAL A 93 -0.86 0.65 19.31
CA VAL A 93 -1.21 0.78 17.90
C VAL A 93 -2.56 1.46 17.81
N PRO A 94 -2.66 2.65 17.20
CA PRO A 94 -3.95 3.30 16.98
C PRO A 94 -4.87 2.40 16.15
N GLN A 95 -6.11 2.22 16.60
CA GLN A 95 -7.13 1.58 15.80
C GLN A 95 -7.59 2.54 14.71
N GLU A 96 -7.54 2.08 13.47
CA GLU A 96 -8.08 2.83 12.35
C GLU A 96 -9.61 2.80 12.46
N ARG A 97 -10.25 3.97 12.61
CA ARG A 97 -11.72 4.05 12.51
C ARG A 97 -12.09 3.60 11.10
N GLY A 98 -12.90 2.53 11.02
CA GLY A 98 -13.22 1.85 9.78
C GLY A 98 -13.58 2.84 8.67
N ARG A 99 -12.86 2.76 7.55
CA ARG A 99 -13.17 3.58 6.38
C ARG A 99 -14.53 3.12 5.84
N ARG A 100 -15.46 4.05 5.62
CA ARG A 100 -16.76 3.72 5.04
C ARG A 100 -16.54 3.13 3.65
N VAL A 101 -16.75 1.82 3.50
CA VAL A 101 -16.73 1.15 2.20
C VAL A 101 -18.07 1.42 1.53
N ARG A 102 -18.04 2.14 0.42
CA ARG A 102 -19.22 2.39 -0.43
C ARG A 102 -19.06 1.57 -1.70
N TRP A 103 -20.11 0.82 -2.04
CA TRP A 103 -20.20 0.06 -3.28
C TRP A 103 -20.87 0.92 -4.36
N LEU A 104 -20.56 0.64 -5.63
CA LEU A 104 -21.24 1.29 -6.75
C LEU A 104 -22.65 0.72 -6.90
N GLU A 105 -23.62 1.58 -7.11
CA GLU A 105 -24.94 1.16 -7.56
C GLU A 105 -24.92 0.83 -9.07
N PRO A 106 -25.86 -0.01 -9.57
CA PRO A 106 -25.86 -0.43 -10.97
C PRO A 106 -25.81 0.73 -11.97
N HIS A 107 -26.55 1.81 -11.69
CA HIS A 107 -26.58 2.99 -12.56
C HIS A 107 -25.25 3.76 -12.55
N GLU A 108 -24.53 3.77 -11.41
CA GLU A 108 -23.20 4.38 -11.30
C GLU A 108 -22.15 3.56 -12.07
N ALA A 109 -22.26 2.23 -12.05
CA ALA A 109 -21.38 1.35 -12.80
C ALA A 109 -21.52 1.57 -14.32
N ILE A 110 -22.76 1.70 -14.82
CA ILE A 110 -23.02 2.01 -16.23
C ILE A 110 -22.42 3.37 -16.61
N ARG A 111 -22.65 4.40 -15.78
CA ARG A 111 -22.06 5.73 -16.00
C ARG A 111 -20.53 5.67 -16.04
N LEU A 112 -19.91 4.96 -15.10
CA LEU A 112 -18.47 4.77 -15.06
C LEU A 112 -17.94 4.13 -16.35
N ILE A 113 -18.60 3.09 -16.86
CA ILE A 113 -18.21 2.41 -18.10
C ILE A 113 -18.31 3.35 -19.31
N ASN A 114 -19.35 4.20 -19.36
CA ASN A 114 -19.56 5.12 -20.48
C ASN A 114 -18.52 6.26 -20.54
N GLU A 115 -18.02 6.70 -19.38
CA GLU A 115 -16.98 7.73 -19.28
C GLU A 115 -15.56 7.19 -19.55
N CYS A 116 -15.36 5.87 -19.56
CA CYS A 116 -14.07 5.26 -19.86
C CYS A 116 -13.80 5.16 -21.37
N SER A 117 -12.61 5.55 -21.81
CA SER A 117 -12.08 5.25 -23.14
C SER A 117 -11.39 3.88 -23.19
N GLU A 118 -11.21 3.31 -24.38
CA GLU A 118 -10.41 2.10 -24.54
C GLU A 118 -8.90 2.40 -24.39
N PRO A 119 -8.11 1.46 -23.80
CA PRO A 119 -8.47 0.11 -23.36
C PRO A 119 -9.05 0.01 -21.93
N LEU A 120 -9.17 1.14 -21.21
CA LEU A 120 -9.59 1.16 -19.81
C LEU A 120 -11.02 0.65 -19.63
N LYS A 121 -11.92 0.97 -20.58
CA LYS A 121 -13.31 0.53 -20.56
C LYS A 121 -13.42 -0.99 -20.50
N SER A 122 -12.71 -1.72 -21.36
CA SER A 122 -12.67 -3.18 -21.35
C SER A 122 -12.20 -3.75 -19.99
N ILE A 123 -11.17 -3.14 -19.39
CA ILE A 123 -10.66 -3.53 -18.07
C ILE A 123 -11.70 -3.29 -16.98
N VAL A 124 -12.39 -2.15 -17.00
CA VAL A 124 -13.43 -1.81 -16.01
C VAL A 124 -14.62 -2.76 -16.11
N VAL A 125 -15.08 -3.06 -17.32
CA VAL A 125 -16.17 -4.02 -17.55
C VAL A 125 -15.78 -5.40 -17.01
N PHE A 126 -14.57 -5.87 -17.32
CA PHE A 126 -14.06 -7.16 -16.84
C PHE A 126 -13.93 -7.18 -15.30
N ALA A 127 -13.44 -6.11 -14.69
CA ALA A 127 -13.31 -5.99 -13.23
C ALA A 127 -14.67 -6.01 -12.52
N LEU A 128 -15.67 -5.30 -13.07
CA LEU A 128 -17.03 -5.26 -12.51
C LEU A 128 -17.74 -6.62 -12.64
N ALA A 129 -17.49 -7.36 -13.73
CA ALA A 129 -18.10 -8.66 -13.96
C ALA A 129 -17.47 -9.79 -13.12
N THR A 130 -16.16 -9.72 -12.85
CA THR A 130 -15.40 -10.83 -12.23
C THR A 130 -15.00 -10.58 -10.77
N GLY A 131 -14.98 -9.33 -10.32
CA GLY A 131 -14.49 -8.97 -8.98
C GLY A 131 -12.99 -9.17 -8.77
N LEU A 132 -12.21 -9.38 -9.84
CA LEU A 132 -10.78 -9.62 -9.75
C LEU A 132 -10.01 -8.37 -9.27
N ARG A 133 -8.89 -8.61 -8.58
CA ARG A 133 -7.95 -7.55 -8.22
C ARG A 133 -7.29 -7.01 -9.48
N ARG A 134 -7.02 -5.70 -9.49
CA ARG A 134 -6.36 -5.02 -10.62
C ARG A 134 -5.12 -5.76 -11.14
N SER A 135 -4.22 -6.21 -10.26
CA SER A 135 -3.01 -6.95 -10.66
C SER A 135 -3.36 -8.21 -11.47
N ASN A 136 -4.33 -8.99 -10.98
CA ASN A 136 -4.75 -10.23 -11.63
C ASN A 136 -5.35 -10.01 -13.02
N ILE A 137 -5.92 -8.82 -13.27
CA ILE A 137 -6.46 -8.46 -14.58
C ILE A 137 -5.33 -7.99 -15.51
N VAL A 138 -4.44 -7.14 -15.00
CA VAL A 138 -3.36 -6.53 -15.80
C VAL A 138 -2.29 -7.56 -16.17
N ASP A 139 -2.05 -8.55 -15.31
CA ASP A 139 -1.02 -9.57 -15.48
C ASP A 139 -1.57 -10.85 -16.16
N LEU A 140 -2.85 -10.86 -16.56
CA LEU A 140 -3.52 -12.01 -17.17
C LEU A 140 -2.92 -12.32 -18.55
N GLN A 141 -2.58 -13.59 -18.79
CA GLN A 141 -2.06 -14.03 -20.08
C GLN A 141 -3.12 -14.80 -20.87
N TRP A 142 -2.97 -14.85 -22.20
CA TRP A 142 -3.88 -15.60 -23.07
C TRP A 142 -3.93 -17.10 -22.74
N GLN A 143 -2.86 -17.66 -22.19
CA GLN A 143 -2.78 -19.06 -21.76
C GLN A 143 -3.68 -19.34 -20.54
N ASP A 144 -4.00 -18.30 -19.75
CA ASP A 144 -4.81 -18.41 -18.55
C ASP A 144 -6.32 -18.34 -18.85
N VAL A 145 -6.71 -18.15 -20.12
CA VAL A 145 -8.11 -17.91 -20.52
C VAL A 145 -8.60 -19.01 -21.44
N ASP A 146 -9.63 -19.72 -21.00
CA ASP A 146 -10.40 -20.65 -21.83
C ASP A 146 -11.74 -20.01 -22.21
N LEU A 147 -11.81 -19.50 -23.45
CA LEU A 147 -13.01 -18.85 -23.99
C LEU A 147 -14.15 -19.85 -24.28
N GLN A 148 -13.84 -21.12 -24.56
CA GLN A 148 -14.87 -22.13 -24.79
C GLN A 148 -15.59 -22.45 -23.48
N ARG A 149 -14.83 -22.61 -22.40
CA ARG A 149 -15.36 -22.87 -21.06
C ARG A 149 -15.81 -21.60 -20.34
N LYS A 150 -15.41 -20.42 -20.83
CA LYS A 150 -15.61 -19.11 -20.19
C LYS A 150 -15.00 -19.07 -18.78
N VAL A 151 -13.81 -19.65 -18.64
CA VAL A 151 -13.07 -19.73 -17.38
C VAL A 151 -11.72 -19.04 -17.54
N SER A 152 -11.28 -18.36 -16.49
CA SER A 152 -9.89 -17.88 -16.37
C SER A 152 -9.24 -18.46 -15.13
N TRP A 153 -7.95 -18.73 -15.22
CA TRP A 153 -7.15 -19.28 -14.14
C TRP A 153 -6.35 -18.15 -13.52
N ILE A 154 -6.52 -17.92 -12.22
CA ILE A 154 -5.71 -16.95 -11.51
C ILE A 154 -4.63 -17.72 -10.78
N LEU A 155 -3.45 -17.79 -11.39
CA LEU A 155 -2.31 -18.41 -10.76
C LEU A 155 -1.88 -17.56 -9.55
N PRO A 156 -1.79 -18.14 -8.34
CA PRO A 156 -1.10 -17.47 -7.25
C PRO A 156 0.34 -17.24 -7.70
N PHE A 157 0.82 -16.02 -7.56
CA PHE A 157 2.21 -15.67 -7.83
C PHE A 157 3.11 -16.68 -7.11
N LEU A 158 3.77 -17.56 -7.85
CA LEU A 158 4.85 -18.39 -7.31
C LEU A 158 6.04 -17.44 -7.08
N PRO A 159 6.53 -17.31 -5.84
CA PRO A 159 7.61 -16.39 -5.49
C PRO A 159 8.94 -16.73 -6.19
#